data_AF-A0A1E5QSS5-F1
#
_entry.id   AF-A0A1E5QSS5-F1
#
_cell.length_a   1.000
_cell.length_b   1.000
_cell.length_c   1.000
_cell.angle_alpha   90.00
_cell.angle_beta   90.00
_cell.angle_gamma   90.00
#
_symmetry.space_group_name_H-M   'P 1'
#
loop_
_entity.id
_entity.type
_entity.pdbx_description
1 polymer ?
#
loop_
_entity_poly.entity_id
_entity_poly.type
_entity_poly.pdbx_seq_one_letter_code
_entity_poly.pdbx_strand_id
1 'polypeptide(L)'
;MRQMDISAMDDDNFRDVGEYVNFIVENNLIKEGLLLRSGKIDFVEDLKKVGCPKSIINLRKQKDKKIEGVNQYDFPKADEVDVYEWQNKKTRLWAGKILKTINQESFKLPLLIHCAFGKDRTGVIIASILSILKVPESVILEEYKL
;
A
#
# COMPACT_ATOMS: atom_id res chain seq x y z
N MET A 1 -8.89 -3.39 25.43
CA MET A 1 -9.44 -3.30 24.06
C MET A 1 -8.75 -2.10 23.40
N ARG A 2 -7.87 -2.33 22.43
CA ARG A 2 -7.14 -1.25 21.75
C ARG A 2 -8.13 -0.63 20.76
N GLN A 3 -8.56 0.61 21.01
CA GLN A 3 -9.47 1.31 20.12
C GLN A 3 -8.64 1.81 18.94
N MET A 4 -8.92 1.30 17.72
CA MET A 4 -8.33 1.87 16.51
C MET A 4 -8.88 3.28 16.33
N ASP A 5 -8.01 4.24 16.02
CA ASP A 5 -8.44 5.61 15.75
C ASP A 5 -8.98 5.69 14.31
N ILE A 6 -10.26 5.37 14.18
CA ILE A 6 -11.00 5.34 12.91
C ILE A 6 -11.09 6.75 12.29
N SER A 7 -10.80 7.82 13.05
CA SER A 7 -10.84 9.19 12.54
C SER A 7 -9.76 9.50 11.49
N ALA A 8 -8.70 8.70 11.41
CA ALA A 8 -7.69 8.80 10.35
C ALA A 8 -8.18 8.25 9.00
N MET A 9 -9.34 7.57 8.95
CA MET A 9 -9.92 7.02 7.71
C MET A 9 -10.52 8.09 6.77
N ASP A 10 -10.63 9.35 7.19
CA ASP A 10 -11.21 10.45 6.40
C ASP A 10 -10.22 11.12 5.42
N ASP A 11 -8.91 10.86 5.55
CA ASP A 11 -7.90 11.37 4.61
C ASP A 11 -7.59 10.34 3.51
N ASP A 12 -8.36 10.39 2.41
CA ASP A 12 -8.08 9.66 1.16
C ASP A 12 -7.83 8.14 1.34
N ASN A 13 -8.48 7.47 2.30
CA ASN A 13 -8.33 6.03 2.56
C ASN A 13 -6.92 5.64 3.08
N PHE A 14 -6.26 6.52 3.82
CA PHE A 14 -5.00 6.22 4.50
C PHE A 14 -5.17 5.24 5.66
N ARG A 15 -4.26 4.27 5.80
CA ARG A 15 -4.12 3.40 6.99
C ARG A 15 -2.78 2.68 7.05
N ASP A 16 -2.41 2.28 8.26
CA ASP A 16 -1.37 1.29 8.51
C ASP A 16 -1.95 -0.12 8.36
N VAL A 17 -1.37 -0.90 7.45
CA VAL A 17 -1.84 -2.26 7.14
C VAL A 17 -1.49 -3.22 8.29
N GLY A 18 -0.35 -3.02 8.95
CA GLY A 18 0.06 -3.85 10.09
C GLY A 18 -0.85 -3.66 11.29
N GLU A 19 -1.24 -2.41 11.58
CA GLU A 19 -2.20 -2.10 12.64
C GLU A 19 -3.53 -2.81 12.41
N TYR A 20 -4.08 -2.72 11.19
CA TYR A 20 -5.37 -3.34 10.88
C TYR A 20 -5.31 -4.87 10.87
N VAL A 21 -4.26 -5.46 10.30
CA VAL A 21 -4.07 -6.92 10.33
C VAL A 21 -3.99 -7.41 11.77
N ASN A 22 -3.22 -6.75 12.62
CA ASN A 22 -3.07 -7.12 14.03
C ASN A 22 -4.37 -6.98 14.81
N PHE A 23 -5.19 -5.98 14.47
CA PHE A 23 -6.52 -5.80 15.04
C PHE A 23 -7.43 -6.98 14.71
N ILE A 24 -7.50 -7.41 13.44
CA ILE A 24 -8.35 -8.54 13.02
C ILE A 24 -7.94 -9.84 13.73
N VAL A 25 -6.64 -10.11 13.79
CA VAL A 25 -6.14 -11.39 14.35
C VAL A 25 -5.96 -11.37 15.86
N GLU A 26 -6.26 -10.24 16.52
CA GLU A 26 -6.06 -9.99 17.96
C GLU A 26 -4.64 -10.37 18.45
N ASN A 27 -3.63 -10.17 17.59
CA ASN A 27 -2.24 -10.56 17.86
C ASN A 27 -1.25 -9.70 17.05
N ASN A 28 0.01 -9.64 17.47
CA ASN A 28 1.08 -8.89 16.80
C ASN A 28 1.73 -9.71 15.68
N LEU A 29 0.98 -10.00 14.62
CA LEU A 29 1.45 -10.81 13.49
C LEU A 29 2.40 -10.04 12.57
N ILE A 30 2.11 -8.76 12.30
CA ILE A 30 2.90 -7.89 11.44
C ILE A 30 3.37 -6.69 12.24
N LYS A 31 4.61 -6.24 12.01
CA LYS A 31 5.11 -5.04 12.64
C LYS A 31 4.38 -3.80 12.10
N GLU A 32 3.71 -3.08 13.01
CA GLU A 32 3.10 -1.76 12.77
C GLU A 32 4.16 -0.74 12.31
N GLY A 33 3.74 0.26 11.56
CA GLY A 33 4.55 1.37 11.07
C GLY A 33 5.43 1.01 9.87
N LEU A 34 5.22 -0.13 9.20
CA LEU A 34 6.07 -0.55 8.08
C LEU A 34 5.38 -0.51 6.71
N LEU A 35 4.13 -0.99 6.63
CA LEU A 35 3.37 -1.07 5.39
C LEU A 35 2.14 -0.19 5.49
N LEU A 36 2.13 0.86 4.69
CA LEU A 36 1.13 1.91 4.69
C LEU A 36 0.43 1.92 3.33
N ARG A 37 -0.85 2.28 3.33
CA ARG A 37 -1.61 2.47 2.08
C ARG A 37 -2.44 3.73 2.13
N SER A 38 -2.70 4.32 0.96
CA SER A 38 -3.63 5.45 0.80
C SER A 38 -4.15 5.59 -0.65
N GLY A 39 -5.03 6.56 -0.85
CA GLY A 39 -5.46 7.12 -2.12
C GLY A 39 -4.48 8.15 -2.65
N LYS A 40 -4.96 9.32 -3.08
CA LYS A 40 -4.05 10.35 -3.58
C LYS A 40 -3.26 10.93 -2.41
N ILE A 41 -2.07 11.44 -2.72
CA ILE A 41 -1.25 12.19 -1.77
C ILE A 41 -1.01 13.62 -2.26
N ASP A 42 -1.77 14.08 -3.25
CA ASP A 42 -1.59 15.39 -3.90
C ASP A 42 -1.76 16.56 -2.90
N PHE A 43 -2.58 16.34 -1.88
CA PHE A 43 -2.92 17.30 -0.83
C PHE A 43 -2.11 17.10 0.46
N VAL A 44 -1.22 16.11 0.50
CA VAL A 44 -0.41 15.82 1.67
C VAL A 44 0.77 16.79 1.72
N GLU A 45 0.65 17.82 2.56
CA GLU A 45 1.72 18.78 2.82
C GLU A 45 2.71 18.31 3.90
N ASP A 46 2.22 17.53 4.88
CA ASP A 46 3.02 16.96 5.96
C ASP A 46 2.99 15.42 5.88
N LEU A 47 4.15 14.80 5.67
CA LEU A 47 4.32 13.35 5.62
C LEU A 47 3.88 12.64 6.89
N LYS A 48 3.81 13.33 8.04
CA LYS A 48 3.27 12.76 9.28
C LYS A 48 1.83 12.29 9.14
N LYS A 49 1.04 12.94 8.27
CA LYS A 49 -0.34 12.55 7.98
C LYS A 49 -0.45 11.21 7.27
N VAL A 50 0.64 10.76 6.63
CA VAL A 50 0.70 9.48 5.91
C VAL A 50 1.76 8.53 6.47
N GLY A 51 2.08 8.67 7.77
CA GLY A 51 2.96 7.72 8.48
C GLY A 51 4.46 7.87 8.18
N CYS A 52 4.91 9.05 7.73
CA CYS A 52 6.33 9.36 7.49
C CYS A 52 7.07 8.34 6.60
N PRO A 53 6.56 8.02 5.39
CA PRO A 53 7.16 7.00 4.54
C PRO A 53 8.59 7.37 4.13
N LYS A 54 9.46 6.37 4.07
CA LYS A 54 10.81 6.49 3.48
C LYS A 54 10.84 6.02 2.04
N SER A 55 9.89 5.19 1.63
CA SER A 55 9.62 4.88 0.23
C SER A 55 8.15 5.06 -0.10
N ILE A 56 7.87 5.54 -1.30
CA ILE A 56 6.53 5.68 -1.86
C ILE A 56 6.48 4.94 -3.20
N ILE A 57 5.44 4.11 -3.36
CA ILE A 57 5.11 3.47 -4.62
C ILE A 57 3.80 4.06 -5.13
N ASN A 58 3.91 4.79 -6.24
CA ASN A 58 2.80 5.41 -6.93
C ASN A 58 2.28 4.50 -8.06
N LEU A 59 1.01 4.11 -7.97
CA LEU A 59 0.35 3.25 -8.96
C LEU A 59 -0.51 4.04 -9.97
N ARG A 60 -0.50 5.39 -9.88
CA ARG A 60 -1.22 6.29 -10.78
C ARG A 60 -0.44 6.53 -12.07
N LYS A 61 -1.14 7.01 -13.09
CA LYS A 61 -0.53 7.50 -14.34
C LYS A 61 0.23 8.82 -14.12
N GLN A 62 -0.34 9.69 -13.27
CA GLN A 62 0.27 10.94 -12.88
C GLN A 62 1.37 10.70 -11.85
N LYS A 63 2.52 11.34 -12.03
CA LYS A 63 3.62 11.30 -11.08
C LYS A 63 3.33 12.21 -9.88
N ASP A 64 3.82 11.80 -8.73
CA ASP A 64 3.80 12.65 -7.54
C ASP A 64 4.82 13.78 -7.66
N LYS A 65 4.62 14.83 -6.86
CA LYS A 65 5.66 15.83 -6.61
C LYS A 65 6.86 15.14 -5.95
N LYS A 66 8.07 15.57 -6.30
CA LYS A 66 9.28 15.03 -5.69
C LYS A 66 9.34 15.45 -4.22
N ILE A 67 9.57 14.49 -3.32
CA ILE A 67 9.66 14.71 -1.88
C ILE A 67 11.11 14.44 -1.45
N GLU A 68 11.74 15.43 -0.82
CA GLU A 68 13.13 15.31 -0.38
C GLU A 68 13.27 14.23 0.71
N GLY A 69 14.32 13.40 0.60
CA GLY A 69 14.60 12.33 1.56
C GLY A 69 13.66 11.12 1.49
N VAL A 70 12.77 11.05 0.49
CA VAL A 70 11.86 9.92 0.25
C VAL A 70 12.16 9.29 -1.10
N ASN A 71 12.28 7.95 -1.12
CA ASN A 71 12.49 7.21 -2.35
C ASN A 71 11.16 6.98 -3.05
N GLN A 72 10.96 7.61 -4.21
CA GLN A 72 9.70 7.53 -4.95
C GLN A 72 9.86 6.66 -6.20
N TYR A 73 8.92 5.74 -6.37
CA TYR A 73 8.89 4.78 -7.48
C TYR A 73 7.53 4.83 -8.17
N ASP A 74 7.53 4.93 -9.50
CA ASP A 74 6.31 4.97 -10.31
C ASP A 74 6.08 3.64 -11.02
N PHE A 75 4.92 3.04 -10.80
CA PHE A 75 4.44 1.85 -11.51
C PHE A 75 3.03 2.10 -12.07
N PRO A 76 2.87 3.00 -13.06
CA PRO A 76 1.57 3.26 -13.65
C PRO A 76 1.02 1.97 -14.27
N LYS A 77 -0.18 1.61 -13.88
CA LYS A 77 -0.95 0.57 -14.58
C LYS A 77 -1.81 1.22 -15.66
N ALA A 78 -1.77 0.68 -16.87
CA ALA A 78 -2.65 1.12 -17.95
C ALA A 78 -4.11 0.74 -17.61
N ASP A 79 -5.04 1.68 -17.81
CA ASP A 79 -6.46 1.52 -17.48
C ASP A 79 -7.14 0.39 -18.27
N GLU A 80 -6.59 0.01 -19.43
CA GLU A 80 -7.10 -1.05 -20.31
C GLU A 80 -6.89 -2.47 -19.79
N VAL A 81 -6.12 -2.64 -18.71
CA VAL A 81 -5.84 -3.95 -18.15
C VAL A 81 -6.36 -3.99 -16.74
N ASP A 82 -7.45 -4.73 -16.57
CA ASP A 82 -8.03 -5.01 -15.26
C ASP A 82 -6.95 -5.59 -14.32
N VAL A 83 -6.85 -4.99 -13.14
CA VAL A 83 -5.91 -5.39 -12.10
C VAL A 83 -6.31 -6.69 -11.42
N TYR A 84 -7.58 -7.08 -11.53
CA TYR A 84 -8.11 -8.33 -11.01
C TYR A 84 -7.81 -9.52 -11.90
N GLU A 85 -7.48 -9.30 -13.17
CA GLU A 85 -7.08 -10.35 -14.10
C GLU A 85 -5.65 -10.84 -13.81
N TRP A 86 -5.47 -11.61 -12.75
CA TRP A 86 -4.18 -12.23 -12.40
C TRP A 86 -3.66 -13.23 -13.43
N GLN A 87 -4.54 -13.79 -14.26
CA GLN A 87 -4.19 -14.61 -15.41
C GLN A 87 -3.51 -13.79 -16.52
N ASN A 88 -3.64 -12.47 -16.51
CA ASN A 88 -3.00 -11.58 -17.46
C ASN A 88 -1.49 -11.46 -17.18
N LYS A 89 -0.66 -11.80 -18.17
CA LYS A 89 0.81 -11.69 -18.09
C LYS A 89 1.26 -10.26 -17.76
N LYS A 90 0.58 -9.23 -18.27
CA LYS A 90 0.93 -7.83 -18.01
C LYS A 90 0.71 -7.47 -16.53
N THR A 91 -0.38 -7.94 -15.93
CA THR A 91 -0.66 -7.73 -14.50
C THR A 91 0.38 -8.42 -13.62
N ARG A 92 0.73 -9.68 -13.91
CA ARG A 92 1.79 -10.39 -13.18
C ARG A 92 3.17 -9.74 -13.33
N LEU A 93 3.53 -9.31 -14.54
CA LEU A 93 4.80 -8.61 -14.78
C LEU A 93 4.86 -7.27 -14.05
N TRP A 94 3.73 -6.54 -13.99
CA TRP A 94 3.64 -5.28 -13.25
C TRP A 94 3.84 -5.48 -11.75
N ALA A 95 3.11 -6.41 -11.13
CA ALA A 95 3.30 -6.77 -9.73
C ALA A 95 4.72 -7.27 -9.44
N GLY A 96 5.30 -8.09 -10.33
CA GLY A 96 6.68 -8.57 -10.20
C GLY A 96 7.73 -7.46 -10.23
N LYS A 97 7.53 -6.40 -11.03
CA LYS A 97 8.42 -5.23 -11.04
C LYS A 97 8.37 -4.46 -9.72
N ILE A 98 7.18 -4.34 -9.13
CA ILE A 98 6.98 -3.73 -7.81
C ILE A 98 7.75 -4.53 -6.74
N LEU A 99 7.52 -5.84 -6.69
CA LEU A 99 8.21 -6.73 -5.72
C LEU A 99 9.73 -6.72 -5.90
N LYS A 100 10.22 -6.69 -7.15
CA LYS A 100 11.66 -6.56 -7.43
C LYS A 100 12.24 -5.26 -6.88
N THR A 101 11.47 -4.17 -6.90
CA THR A 101 11.89 -2.85 -6.42
C THR A 101 11.97 -2.79 -4.90
N ILE A 102 11.03 -3.44 -4.21
CA ILE A 102 11.04 -3.59 -2.75
C ILE A 102 12.33 -4.30 -2.27
N ASN A 103 12.92 -5.16 -3.11
CA ASN A 103 14.16 -5.88 -2.81
C ASN A 103 15.45 -5.13 -3.18
N GLN A 104 15.39 -3.85 -3.57
CA GLN A 104 16.57 -3.06 -3.91
C GLN A 104 17.21 -2.41 -2.67
N GLU A 105 18.52 -2.22 -2.66
CA GLU A 105 19.24 -1.59 -1.52
C GLU A 105 18.79 -0.15 -1.22
N SER A 106 18.36 0.56 -2.27
CA SER A 106 17.82 1.91 -2.16
C SER A 106 16.47 1.93 -1.43
N PHE A 107 15.72 0.83 -1.40
CA PHE A 107 14.42 0.77 -0.77
C PHE A 107 14.52 0.91 0.77
N LYS A 108 13.63 1.70 1.36
CA LYS A 108 13.57 2.00 2.79
C LYS A 108 12.14 1.93 3.32
N LEU A 109 11.98 1.37 4.51
CA LEU A 109 10.70 1.39 5.25
C LEU A 109 10.61 2.62 6.16
N PRO A 110 9.40 3.16 6.43
CA PRO A 110 8.09 2.65 6.03
C PRO A 110 7.79 2.82 4.54
N LEU A 111 7.02 1.89 3.98
CA LEU A 111 6.53 1.91 2.60
C LEU A 111 5.10 2.42 2.55
N LEU A 112 4.84 3.46 1.77
CA LEU A 112 3.49 3.85 1.36
C LEU A 112 3.22 3.38 -0.07
N ILE A 113 2.15 2.60 -0.26
CA ILE A 113 1.63 2.25 -1.58
C ILE A 113 0.31 2.97 -1.82
N HIS A 114 0.19 3.69 -2.93
CA HIS A 114 -0.99 4.48 -3.17
C HIS A 114 -1.45 4.50 -4.63
N CYS A 115 -2.72 4.82 -4.84
CA CYS A 115 -3.30 4.98 -6.17
C CYS A 115 -4.25 6.18 -6.22
N ALA A 116 -5.36 6.11 -6.96
CA ALA A 116 -6.33 7.21 -7.01
C ALA A 116 -7.28 7.25 -5.80
N PHE A 117 -7.66 6.09 -5.27
CA PHE A 117 -8.62 5.98 -4.15
C PHE A 117 -8.14 4.99 -3.07
N GLY A 118 -6.98 4.38 -3.27
CA GLY A 118 -6.42 3.41 -2.33
C GLY A 118 -7.16 2.08 -2.28
N LYS A 119 -8.06 1.79 -3.24
CA LYS A 119 -8.91 0.59 -3.24
C LYS A 119 -8.36 -0.51 -4.16
N ASP A 120 -8.50 -0.35 -5.46
CA ASP A 120 -8.28 -1.45 -6.42
C ASP A 120 -6.79 -1.81 -6.60
N ARG A 121 -6.03 -0.95 -7.29
CA ARG A 121 -4.59 -1.17 -7.54
C ARG A 121 -3.80 -1.34 -6.26
N THR A 122 -4.06 -0.47 -5.29
CA THR A 122 -3.40 -0.51 -3.98
C THR A 122 -3.76 -1.81 -3.28
N GLY A 123 -5.04 -2.15 -3.16
CA GLY A 123 -5.50 -3.35 -2.45
C GLY A 123 -4.97 -4.64 -3.08
N VAL A 124 -4.92 -4.74 -4.41
CA VAL A 124 -4.35 -5.90 -5.11
C VAL A 124 -2.88 -6.11 -4.76
N ILE A 125 -2.08 -5.03 -4.70
CA ILE A 125 -0.66 -5.11 -4.33
C ILE A 125 -0.49 -5.40 -2.83
N ILE A 126 -1.28 -4.76 -1.96
CA ILE A 126 -1.25 -5.02 -0.51
C ILE A 126 -1.61 -6.48 -0.23
N ALA A 127 -2.70 -6.99 -0.82
CA ALA A 127 -3.10 -8.38 -0.70
C ALA A 127 -2.00 -9.35 -1.18
N SER A 128 -1.29 -9.00 -2.25
CA SER A 128 -0.16 -9.79 -2.75
C SER A 128 0.99 -9.85 -1.74
N ILE A 129 1.34 -8.72 -1.12
CA ILE A 129 2.39 -8.66 -0.09
C ILE A 129 1.97 -9.48 1.14
N LEU A 130 0.75 -9.31 1.63
CA LEU A 130 0.24 -10.07 2.78
C LEU A 130 0.18 -11.58 2.49
N SER A 131 -0.17 -11.97 1.28
CA SER A 131 -0.15 -13.37 0.83
C SER A 131 1.27 -13.96 0.83
N ILE A 132 2.27 -13.20 0.38
CA ILE A 132 3.70 -13.58 0.45
C ILE A 132 4.13 -13.75 1.91
N LEU A 133 3.68 -12.85 2.80
CA LEU A 133 3.92 -12.91 4.25
C LEU A 133 3.12 -14.00 4.98
N LYS A 134 2.34 -14.82 4.24
CA LYS A 134 1.53 -15.92 4.78
C LYS A 134 0.46 -15.49 5.78
N VAL A 135 -0.05 -14.27 5.63
CA VAL A 135 -1.24 -13.80 6.36
C VAL A 135 -2.46 -14.63 5.91
N PRO A 136 -3.36 -15.04 6.81
CA PRO A 136 -4.55 -15.80 6.42
C PRO A 136 -5.41 -15.08 5.39
N GLU A 137 -5.91 -15.80 4.39
CA GLU A 137 -6.69 -15.22 3.29
C GLU A 137 -7.94 -14.45 3.78
N SER A 138 -8.62 -14.96 4.82
CA SER A 138 -9.76 -14.28 5.43
C SER A 138 -9.41 -12.88 5.93
N VAL A 139 -8.25 -12.74 6.59
CA VAL A 139 -7.73 -11.47 7.13
C VAL A 139 -7.36 -10.53 5.98
N ILE A 140 -6.73 -11.05 4.92
CA ILE A 140 -6.41 -10.27 3.72
C ILE A 140 -7.69 -9.71 3.08
N LEU A 141 -8.73 -10.53 2.96
CA LEU A 141 -10.01 -10.10 2.38
C LEU A 141 -10.71 -9.05 3.25
N GLU A 142 -10.59 -9.14 4.57
CA GLU A 142 -11.13 -8.11 5.48
C GLU A 142 -10.36 -6.79 5.37
N GLU A 143 -9.02 -6.82 5.29
CA GLU A 143 -8.18 -5.63 5.06
C GLU A 143 -8.48 -4.97 3.71
N TYR A 144 -8.73 -5.79 2.69
CA TYR A 144 -9.03 -5.31 1.34
C TYR A 144 -10.40 -4.60 1.24
N LYS A 145 -11.40 -5.03 2.03
CA LYS A 145 -12.80 -4.55 1.93
C LYS A 145 -13.07 -3.21 2.61
N LEU A 146 -12.12 -2.67 3.37
CA LEU A 146 -12.15 -1.31 3.90
C LEU A 146 -11.96 -0.25 2.80
#